data_AF-A0A2A9NJJ1-F1
#
_entry.id   AF-A0A2A9NJJ1-F1
#
_cell.length_a   1.000
_cell.length_b   1.000
_cell.length_c   1.000
_cell.angle_alpha   90.00
_cell.angle_beta   90.00
_cell.angle_gamma   90.00
#
_symmetry.space_group_name_H-M   'P 1'
#
loop_
_entity.id
_entity.type
_entity.pdbx_description
1 polymer ?
#
loop_
_entity_poly.entity_id
_entity_poly.type
_entity_poly.pdbx_seq_one_letter_code
_entity_poly.pdbx_strand_id
1 'polypeptide(L)'
;MRFISGLFLLALATVGVSTPVQRDFNALETDLADISSKTNALDAELTAFPSSDQTEAIAQALDIHNSAVALVDALNHAAGDANVALTDAQATTILGQLQNLEPVIAHALDEVVQKKADFEAIPISGLTALIHQDLVDLQNGVRTFSNALLAITPADQQDPATALSNEIIALFDNPIAVYAS
;
A
#
# COMPACT_ATOMS: atom_id res chain seq x y z
N MET A 1 73.74 26.29 -23.67
CA MET A 1 72.76 25.70 -22.70
C MET A 1 71.37 26.00 -23.25
N ARG A 2 70.88 25.17 -24.18
CA ARG A 2 69.89 24.08 -23.99
C ARG A 2 68.51 24.56 -23.48
N PHE A 3 67.60 24.57 -24.47
CA PHE A 3 66.14 24.69 -24.55
C PHE A 3 65.26 24.27 -23.35
N ILE A 4 64.26 25.15 -23.10
CA ILE A 4 62.80 24.93 -22.94
C ILE A 4 62.32 23.63 -22.30
N SER A 5 61.52 23.73 -21.23
CA SER A 5 60.28 22.94 -21.03
C SER A 5 59.47 23.46 -19.84
N GLY A 6 58.49 24.32 -20.12
CA GLY A 6 57.37 24.59 -19.23
C GLY A 6 56.23 23.65 -19.59
N LEU A 7 55.94 22.68 -18.73
CA LEU A 7 54.83 21.74 -18.89
C LEU A 7 53.62 22.30 -18.13
N PHE A 8 52.77 23.05 -18.83
CA PHE A 8 51.43 23.40 -18.37
C PHE A 8 50.51 22.21 -18.64
N LEU A 9 50.18 21.44 -17.60
CA LEU A 9 49.18 20.39 -17.66
C LEU A 9 47.79 20.99 -17.43
N LEU A 10 47.04 21.11 -18.53
CA LEU A 10 45.61 21.39 -18.55
C LEU A 10 44.87 20.08 -18.23
N ALA A 11 44.40 19.91 -17.00
CA ALA A 11 43.52 18.79 -16.65
C ALA A 11 42.06 19.25 -16.72
N LEU A 12 41.37 18.68 -17.70
CA LEU A 12 39.96 18.86 -18.01
C LEU A 12 39.10 18.35 -16.85
N ALA A 13 38.34 19.23 -16.19
CA ALA A 13 37.33 18.83 -15.21
C ALA A 13 36.12 18.26 -15.96
N THR A 14 35.98 16.93 -15.98
CA THR A 14 34.73 16.29 -16.37
C THR A 14 33.70 16.54 -15.26
N VAL A 15 32.76 17.45 -15.50
CA VAL A 15 31.52 17.50 -14.72
C VAL A 15 30.74 16.23 -15.03
N GLY A 16 30.90 15.23 -14.16
CA GLY A 16 29.97 14.10 -14.12
C GLY A 16 28.61 14.66 -13.74
N VAL A 17 27.71 14.78 -14.72
CA VAL A 17 26.30 15.03 -14.44
C VAL A 17 25.79 13.74 -13.79
N SER A 18 25.76 13.70 -12.47
CA SER A 18 24.96 12.71 -11.76
C SER A 18 23.52 13.06 -12.08
N THR A 19 22.94 12.45 -13.11
CA THR A 19 21.49 12.35 -13.18
C THR A 19 21.05 11.74 -11.84
N PRO A 20 20.16 12.38 -11.06
CA PRO A 20 19.60 11.72 -9.89
C PRO A 20 19.10 10.36 -10.36
N VAL A 21 19.67 9.31 -9.78
CA VAL A 21 19.23 7.94 -10.03
C VAL A 21 17.72 7.94 -9.82
N GLN A 22 17.02 7.31 -10.76
CA GLN A 22 15.57 7.13 -10.89
C GLN A 22 14.99 6.31 -9.71
N ARG A 23 15.37 6.68 -8.48
CA ARG A 23 15.37 5.83 -7.30
C ARG A 23 13.98 5.69 -6.68
N ASP A 24 13.08 6.64 -6.94
CA ASP A 24 11.81 6.73 -6.21
C ASP A 24 10.63 6.06 -6.95
N PHE A 25 10.66 6.02 -8.28
CA PHE A 25 9.61 5.30 -9.03
C PHE A 25 9.72 3.78 -8.89
N ASN A 26 10.93 3.22 -9.05
CA ASN A 26 11.14 1.77 -8.93
C ASN A 26 10.89 1.27 -7.50
N ALA A 27 11.20 2.11 -6.48
CA ALA A 27 10.88 1.81 -5.08
C ALA A 27 9.36 1.75 -4.89
N LEU A 28 8.65 2.79 -5.36
CA LEU A 28 7.19 2.83 -5.31
C LEU A 28 6.52 1.66 -6.06
N GLU A 29 7.06 1.24 -7.21
CA GLU A 29 6.58 0.04 -7.92
C GLU A 29 6.81 -1.25 -7.11
N THR A 30 7.94 -1.34 -6.39
CA THR A 30 8.23 -2.48 -5.51
C THR A 30 7.27 -2.50 -4.32
N ASP A 31 7.02 -1.34 -3.71
CA ASP A 31 6.08 -1.21 -2.61
C ASP A 31 4.65 -1.56 -3.03
N LEU A 32 4.22 -1.14 -4.22
CA LEU A 32 2.91 -1.52 -4.76
C LEU A 32 2.78 -3.01 -5.04
N ALA A 33 3.87 -3.65 -5.48
CA ALA A 33 3.88 -5.11 -5.61
C ALA A 33 3.74 -5.80 -4.24
N ASP A 34 4.39 -5.27 -3.20
CA ASP A 34 4.24 -5.78 -1.83
C ASP A 34 2.83 -5.54 -1.27
N ILE A 35 2.27 -4.33 -1.42
CA ILE A 35 0.88 -4.01 -1.06
C ILE A 35 -0.09 -4.95 -1.76
N SER A 36 0.08 -5.17 -3.08
CA SER A 36 -0.73 -6.09 -3.85
C SER A 36 -0.62 -7.52 -3.31
N SER A 37 0.59 -8.00 -3.06
CA SER A 37 0.83 -9.33 -2.49
C SER A 37 0.15 -9.49 -1.13
N LYS A 38 0.27 -8.51 -0.23
CA LYS A 38 -0.33 -8.56 1.10
C LYS A 38 -1.85 -8.45 1.08
N THR A 39 -2.39 -7.64 0.17
CA THR A 39 -3.84 -7.53 -0.03
C THR A 39 -4.42 -8.86 -0.51
N ASN A 40 -3.77 -9.52 -1.48
CA ASN A 40 -4.19 -10.86 -1.93
C ASN A 40 -4.04 -11.92 -0.83
N ALA A 41 -3.01 -11.82 0.03
CA ALA A 41 -2.85 -12.75 1.14
C ALA A 41 -3.98 -12.58 2.18
N LEU A 42 -4.28 -11.34 2.57
CA LEU A 42 -5.39 -11.02 3.47
C LEU A 42 -6.73 -11.51 2.91
N ASP A 43 -6.99 -11.25 1.62
CA ASP A 43 -8.18 -11.73 0.91
C ASP A 43 -8.32 -13.26 0.95
N ALA A 44 -7.22 -13.97 0.68
CA ALA A 44 -7.21 -15.43 0.70
C ALA A 44 -7.45 -15.99 2.11
N GLU A 45 -6.88 -15.38 3.14
CA GLU A 45 -7.09 -15.76 4.54
C GLU A 45 -8.54 -15.57 4.97
N LEU A 46 -9.16 -14.44 4.59
CA LEU A 46 -10.57 -14.15 4.85
C LEU A 46 -11.50 -15.12 4.13
N THR A 47 -11.21 -15.43 2.87
CA THR A 47 -11.97 -16.41 2.08
C THR A 47 -11.91 -17.80 2.71
N ALA A 48 -10.74 -18.18 3.25
CA ALA A 48 -10.52 -19.49 3.88
C ALA A 48 -11.10 -19.59 5.31
N PHE A 49 -11.49 -18.47 5.91
CA PHE A 49 -12.05 -18.42 7.25
C PHE A 49 -13.57 -18.68 7.25
N PRO A 50 -14.15 -19.30 8.30
CA PRO A 50 -13.47 -20.03 9.36
C PRO A 50 -13.16 -21.49 8.96
N SER A 51 -12.16 -22.07 9.62
CA SER A 51 -12.00 -23.51 9.69
C SER A 51 -13.09 -24.17 10.54
N SER A 52 -13.35 -25.45 10.29
CA SER A 52 -14.31 -26.23 11.10
C SER A 52 -13.82 -26.54 12.52
N ASP A 53 -12.52 -26.40 12.77
CA ASP A 53 -11.90 -26.62 14.09
C ASP A 53 -11.77 -25.29 14.83
N GLN A 54 -12.27 -25.22 16.06
CA GLN A 54 -12.30 -23.96 16.83
C GLN A 54 -10.90 -23.46 17.22
N THR A 55 -9.93 -24.36 17.42
CA THR A 55 -8.54 -23.97 17.74
C THR A 55 -7.87 -23.40 16.50
N GLU A 56 -8.12 -24.00 15.34
CA GLU A 56 -7.64 -23.50 14.05
C GLU A 56 -8.28 -22.15 13.68
N ALA A 57 -9.58 -21.94 13.99
CA ALA A 57 -10.25 -20.67 13.76
C ALA A 57 -9.61 -19.51 14.57
N ILE A 58 -9.13 -19.78 15.79
CA ILE A 58 -8.38 -18.79 16.58
C ILE A 58 -7.05 -18.44 15.89
N ALA A 59 -6.33 -19.46 15.39
CA ALA A 59 -5.08 -19.23 14.68
C ALA A 59 -5.29 -18.43 13.38
N GLN A 60 -6.31 -18.78 12.60
CA GLN A 60 -6.67 -18.03 11.38
C GLN A 60 -7.07 -16.58 11.67
N ALA A 61 -7.82 -16.32 12.75
CA ALA A 61 -8.15 -14.95 13.14
C ALA A 61 -6.90 -14.14 13.52
N LEU A 62 -5.91 -14.77 14.15
CA LEU A 62 -4.61 -14.14 14.44
C LEU A 62 -3.81 -13.88 13.15
N ASP A 63 -3.82 -14.82 12.21
CA ASP A 63 -3.14 -14.65 10.92
C ASP A 63 -3.74 -13.48 10.13
N ILE A 64 -5.08 -13.39 10.06
CA ILE A 64 -5.81 -12.26 9.45
C ILE A 64 -5.39 -10.92 10.08
N HIS A 65 -5.35 -10.85 11.42
CA HIS A 65 -4.88 -9.66 12.12
C HIS A 65 -3.44 -9.30 11.75
N ASN A 66 -2.53 -10.27 11.74
CA ASN A 66 -1.12 -10.04 11.39
C ASN A 66 -0.98 -9.57 9.93
N SER A 67 -1.77 -10.12 9.00
CA SER A 67 -1.81 -9.68 7.60
C SER A 67 -2.35 -8.25 7.47
N ALA A 68 -3.37 -7.87 8.24
CA ALA A 68 -3.86 -6.50 8.28
C ALA A 68 -2.76 -5.53 8.76
N VAL A 69 -2.08 -5.85 9.87
CA VAL A 69 -0.95 -5.06 10.38
C VAL A 69 0.17 -4.94 9.35
N ALA A 70 0.57 -6.05 8.73
CA ALA A 70 1.63 -6.06 7.72
C ALA A 70 1.25 -5.23 6.48
N LEU A 71 -0.04 -5.22 6.10
CA LEU A 71 -0.54 -4.39 5.00
C LEU A 71 -0.52 -2.89 5.37
N VAL A 72 -0.91 -2.53 6.60
CA VAL A 72 -0.79 -1.15 7.11
C VAL A 72 0.68 -0.69 7.07
N ASP A 73 1.61 -1.52 7.50
CA ASP A 73 3.04 -1.22 7.47
C ASP A 73 3.54 -0.99 6.03
N ALA A 74 3.11 -1.81 5.07
CA ALA A 74 3.47 -1.65 3.66
C ALA A 74 2.89 -0.37 3.05
N LEU A 75 1.64 -0.01 3.38
CA LEU A 75 1.01 1.24 2.95
C LEU A 75 1.78 2.45 3.49
N ASN A 76 2.19 2.42 4.76
CA ASN A 76 2.97 3.49 5.38
C ASN A 76 4.38 3.58 4.81
N HIS A 77 5.02 2.44 4.49
CA HIS A 77 6.31 2.40 3.82
C HIS A 77 6.23 3.05 2.43
N ALA A 78 5.27 2.61 1.61
CA ALA A 78 5.01 3.16 0.28
C ALA A 78 4.73 4.67 0.31
N ALA A 79 4.01 5.13 1.33
CA ALA A 79 3.75 6.55 1.54
C ALA A 79 5.04 7.35 1.80
N GLY A 80 6.01 6.76 2.51
CA GLY A 80 7.33 7.36 2.74
C GLY A 80 8.19 7.44 1.48
N ASP A 81 8.07 6.44 0.60
CA ASP A 81 8.82 6.36 -0.66
C ASP A 81 8.19 7.19 -1.79
N ALA A 82 6.92 7.58 -1.67
CA ALA A 82 6.23 8.52 -2.56
C ALA A 82 6.71 9.98 -2.38
N ASN A 83 7.97 10.26 -2.73
CA ASN A 83 8.63 11.54 -2.45
C ASN A 83 9.15 12.30 -3.69
N VAL A 84 9.02 11.73 -4.89
CA VAL A 84 9.41 12.37 -6.16
C VAL A 84 8.24 12.43 -7.12
N ALA A 85 8.07 13.59 -7.74
CA ALA A 85 7.04 13.84 -8.74
C ALA A 85 7.08 12.82 -9.87
N LEU A 86 5.93 12.25 -10.17
CA LEU A 86 5.76 11.30 -11.26
C LEU A 86 5.69 12.04 -12.60
N THR A 87 6.05 11.35 -13.67
CA THR A 87 5.63 11.70 -15.03
C THR A 87 4.21 11.19 -15.29
N ASP A 88 3.53 11.70 -16.32
CA ASP A 88 2.18 11.23 -16.69
C ASP A 88 2.14 9.72 -16.97
N ALA A 89 3.18 9.19 -17.63
CA ALA A 89 3.29 7.76 -17.92
C ALA A 89 3.43 6.94 -16.63
N GLN A 90 4.24 7.41 -15.68
CA GLN A 90 4.41 6.74 -14.38
C GLN A 90 3.13 6.80 -13.56
N ALA A 91 2.47 7.96 -13.48
CA ALA A 91 1.19 8.10 -12.80
C ALA A 91 0.13 7.17 -13.41
N THR A 92 0.06 7.08 -14.74
CA THR A 92 -0.84 6.14 -15.44
C THR A 92 -0.56 4.69 -15.04
N THR A 93 0.70 4.26 -14.97
CA THR A 93 1.07 2.91 -14.53
C THR A 93 0.60 2.64 -13.11
N ILE A 94 0.90 3.54 -12.18
CA ILE A 94 0.54 3.39 -10.76
C ILE A 94 -0.98 3.35 -10.57
N LEU A 95 -1.71 4.25 -11.22
CA LEU A 95 -3.18 4.27 -11.15
C LEU A 95 -3.79 2.99 -11.73
N GLY A 96 -3.23 2.46 -12.82
CA GLY A 96 -3.67 1.19 -13.37
C GLY A 96 -3.42 0.01 -12.43
N GLN A 97 -2.31 0.00 -11.69
CA GLN A 97 -2.04 -1.01 -10.67
C GLN A 97 -3.06 -0.95 -9.52
N LEU A 98 -3.39 0.26 -9.04
CA LEU A 98 -4.38 0.47 -7.98
C LEU A 98 -5.79 0.08 -8.42
N GLN A 99 -6.19 0.43 -9.65
CA GLN A 99 -7.48 0.01 -10.23
C GLN A 99 -7.61 -1.51 -10.31
N ASN A 100 -6.51 -2.22 -10.62
CA ASN A 100 -6.53 -3.68 -10.64
C ASN A 100 -6.62 -4.30 -9.23
N LEU A 101 -6.20 -3.56 -8.19
CA LEU A 101 -6.24 -4.03 -6.81
C LEU A 101 -7.59 -3.77 -6.13
N GLU A 102 -8.29 -2.71 -6.54
CA GLU A 102 -9.62 -2.33 -6.04
C GLU A 102 -10.61 -3.51 -5.92
N PRO A 103 -10.84 -4.37 -6.93
CA PRO A 103 -11.78 -5.48 -6.79
C PRO A 103 -11.35 -6.51 -5.74
N VAL A 104 -10.05 -6.68 -5.48
CA VAL A 104 -9.54 -7.56 -4.43
C VAL A 104 -9.79 -6.95 -3.05
N ILE A 105 -9.57 -5.64 -2.91
CA ILE A 105 -9.89 -4.90 -1.67
C ILE A 105 -11.38 -5.01 -1.37
N ALA A 106 -12.23 -4.78 -2.38
CA ALA A 106 -13.67 -4.87 -2.23
C ALA A 106 -14.12 -6.28 -1.80
N HIS A 107 -13.55 -7.33 -2.40
CA HIS A 107 -13.84 -8.72 -2.05
C HIS A 107 -13.42 -9.04 -0.61
N ALA A 108 -12.19 -8.71 -0.21
CA ALA A 108 -11.71 -8.93 1.15
C ALA A 108 -12.60 -8.23 2.20
N LEU A 109 -13.00 -6.98 1.94
CA LEU A 109 -13.87 -6.23 2.84
C LEU A 109 -15.29 -6.81 2.92
N ASP A 110 -15.82 -7.33 1.82
CA ASP A 110 -17.10 -8.04 1.80
C ASP A 110 -17.01 -9.37 2.58
N GLU A 111 -15.94 -10.14 2.40
CA GLU A 111 -15.68 -11.35 3.18
C GLU A 111 -15.62 -11.02 4.68
N VAL A 112 -14.87 -10.00 5.12
CA VAL A 112 -14.85 -9.58 6.54
C VAL A 112 -16.27 -9.35 7.08
N VAL A 113 -17.15 -8.71 6.31
CA VAL A 113 -18.54 -8.48 6.71
C VAL A 113 -19.32 -9.79 6.80
N GLN A 114 -19.22 -10.64 5.79
CA GLN A 114 -19.91 -11.94 5.75
C GLN A 114 -19.49 -12.86 6.90
N LYS A 115 -18.23 -12.80 7.33
CA LYS A 115 -17.65 -13.63 8.41
C LYS A 115 -17.89 -13.10 9.82
N LYS A 116 -18.63 -12.01 10.01
CA LYS A 116 -18.85 -11.42 11.36
C LYS A 116 -19.34 -12.43 12.38
N ALA A 117 -20.34 -13.25 12.02
CA ALA A 117 -20.88 -14.27 12.93
C ALA A 117 -19.84 -15.34 13.30
N ASP A 118 -18.94 -15.68 12.37
CA ASP A 118 -17.88 -16.66 12.59
C ASP A 118 -16.80 -16.11 13.54
N PHE A 119 -16.43 -14.83 13.40
CA PHE A 119 -15.56 -14.16 14.36
C PHE A 119 -16.20 -14.03 15.75
N GLU A 120 -17.50 -13.75 15.83
CA GLU A 120 -18.23 -13.68 17.10
C GLU A 120 -18.35 -15.04 17.81
N ALA A 121 -18.30 -16.14 17.06
CA ALA A 121 -18.33 -17.50 17.60
C ALA A 121 -17.00 -17.91 18.25
N ILE A 122 -15.91 -17.18 18.00
CA ILE A 122 -14.62 -17.42 18.63
C ILE A 122 -14.68 -16.96 20.10
N PRO A 123 -14.33 -17.81 21.09
CA PRO A 123 -14.48 -17.50 22.52
C PRO A 123 -13.35 -16.59 23.05
N ILE A 124 -13.02 -15.53 22.31
CA ILE A 124 -12.03 -14.51 22.66
C ILE A 124 -12.76 -13.19 22.86
N SER A 125 -12.77 -12.72 24.11
CA SER A 125 -13.34 -11.41 24.43
C SER A 125 -12.57 -10.30 23.70
N GLY A 126 -13.32 -9.40 23.03
CA GLY A 126 -12.75 -8.22 22.36
C GLY A 126 -12.29 -8.46 20.92
N LEU A 127 -12.46 -9.66 20.36
CA LEU A 127 -12.05 -9.94 18.98
C LEU A 127 -12.76 -9.05 17.95
N THR A 128 -14.07 -8.82 18.09
CA THR A 128 -14.81 -7.91 17.19
C THR A 128 -14.30 -6.46 17.26
N ALA A 129 -13.92 -6.00 18.46
CA ALA A 129 -13.33 -4.68 18.65
C ALA A 129 -11.91 -4.59 18.03
N LEU A 130 -11.15 -5.68 18.04
CA LEU A 130 -9.86 -5.76 17.35
C LEU A 130 -10.04 -5.70 15.83
N ILE A 131 -11.01 -6.43 15.26
CA ILE A 131 -11.30 -6.37 13.82
C ILE A 131 -11.75 -4.96 13.42
N HIS A 132 -12.59 -4.31 14.23
CA HIS A 132 -12.95 -2.91 14.01
C HIS A 132 -11.71 -2.00 13.97
N GLN A 133 -10.77 -2.19 14.91
CA GLN A 133 -9.53 -1.43 14.96
C GLN A 133 -8.69 -1.67 13.70
N ASP A 134 -8.52 -2.93 13.27
CA ASP A 134 -7.78 -3.28 12.05
C ASP A 134 -8.38 -2.62 10.80
N LEU A 135 -9.71 -2.62 10.67
CA LEU A 135 -10.40 -1.96 9.55
C LEU A 135 -10.18 -0.44 9.53
N VAL A 136 -10.21 0.20 10.71
CA VAL A 136 -9.93 1.64 10.84
C VAL A 136 -8.48 1.94 10.50
N ASP A 137 -7.53 1.12 10.96
CA ASP A 137 -6.11 1.30 10.70
C ASP A 137 -5.76 1.07 9.23
N LEU A 138 -6.38 0.08 8.57
CA LEU A 138 -6.28 -0.13 7.14
C LEU A 138 -6.83 1.08 6.36
N GLN A 139 -8.02 1.58 6.68
CA GLN A 139 -8.57 2.77 6.00
C GLN A 139 -7.63 3.98 6.18
N ASN A 140 -7.05 4.16 7.36
CA ASN A 140 -6.09 5.23 7.62
C ASN A 140 -4.77 5.03 6.85
N GLY A 141 -4.26 3.81 6.75
CA GLY A 141 -3.10 3.45 5.94
C GLY A 141 -3.33 3.78 4.46
N VAL A 142 -4.48 3.37 3.91
CA VAL A 142 -4.88 3.69 2.53
C VAL A 142 -4.96 5.20 2.33
N ARG A 143 -5.62 5.93 3.24
CA ARG A 143 -5.71 7.39 3.16
C ARG A 143 -4.33 8.06 3.22
N THR A 144 -3.43 7.56 4.05
CA THR A 144 -2.05 8.06 4.17
C THR A 144 -1.29 7.86 2.86
N PHE A 145 -1.33 6.66 2.30
CA PHE A 145 -0.70 6.33 1.03
C PHE A 145 -1.30 7.14 -0.14
N SER A 146 -2.63 7.19 -0.28
CA SER A 146 -3.31 7.98 -1.31
C SER A 146 -2.93 9.45 -1.26
N ASN A 147 -2.85 10.06 -0.06
CA ASN A 147 -2.45 11.46 0.08
C ASN A 147 -1.00 11.69 -0.36
N ALA A 148 -0.08 10.79 -0.02
CA ALA A 148 1.31 10.88 -0.46
C ALA A 148 1.42 10.74 -1.99
N LEU A 149 0.70 9.78 -2.58
CA LEU A 149 0.66 9.58 -4.03
C LEU A 149 0.08 10.79 -4.76
N LEU A 150 -1.03 11.37 -4.27
CA LEU A 150 -1.62 12.59 -4.82
C LEU A 150 -0.63 13.75 -4.78
N ALA A 151 0.16 13.90 -3.72
CA ALA A 151 1.15 14.98 -3.63
C ALA A 151 2.23 14.94 -4.72
N ILE A 152 2.52 13.75 -5.27
CA ILE A 152 3.51 13.54 -6.35
C ILE A 152 2.89 13.31 -7.73
N THR A 153 1.56 13.33 -7.84
CA THR A 153 0.84 13.07 -9.10
C THR A 153 0.78 14.33 -9.99
N PRO A 154 1.04 14.22 -11.31
CA PRO A 154 0.90 15.34 -12.26
C PRO A 154 -0.50 15.94 -12.26
N ALA A 155 -0.61 17.25 -12.54
CA ALA A 155 -1.87 17.98 -12.52
C ALA A 155 -2.97 17.31 -13.37
N ASP A 156 -2.63 16.83 -14.56
CA ASP A 156 -3.57 16.20 -15.50
C ASP A 156 -4.07 14.82 -15.01
N GLN A 157 -3.45 14.26 -13.98
CA GLN A 157 -3.80 12.97 -13.37
C GLN A 157 -4.39 13.11 -11.95
N GLN A 158 -4.47 14.33 -11.39
CA GLN A 158 -4.98 14.57 -10.04
C GLN A 158 -6.44 14.15 -9.87
N ASP A 159 -7.30 14.52 -10.82
CA ASP A 159 -8.72 14.20 -10.78
C ASP A 159 -8.97 12.68 -10.81
N PRO A 160 -8.45 11.89 -11.77
CA PRO A 160 -8.63 10.45 -11.75
C PRO A 160 -7.99 9.77 -10.53
N ALA A 161 -6.82 10.24 -10.07
CA ALA A 161 -6.19 9.72 -8.86
C ALA A 161 -7.02 9.96 -7.60
N THR A 162 -7.63 11.15 -7.50
CA THR A 162 -8.51 11.52 -6.38
C THR A 162 -9.79 10.70 -6.40
N ALA A 163 -10.39 10.51 -7.57
CA ALA A 163 -11.59 9.71 -7.73
C ALA A 163 -11.36 8.26 -7.27
N LEU A 164 -10.30 7.61 -7.78
CA LEU A 164 -9.93 6.25 -7.40
C LEU A 164 -9.63 6.12 -5.90
N SER A 165 -8.88 7.08 -5.33
CA SER A 165 -8.58 7.07 -3.90
C SER A 165 -9.84 7.15 -3.05
N ASN A 166 -10.79 8.01 -3.43
CA ASN A 166 -12.06 8.14 -2.71
C ASN A 166 -12.92 6.87 -2.84
N GLU A 167 -12.94 6.23 -4.02
CA GLU A 167 -13.64 4.98 -4.25
C GLU A 167 -13.11 3.87 -3.33
N ILE A 168 -11.78 3.66 -3.33
CA ILE A 168 -11.14 2.65 -2.46
C ILE A 168 -11.39 2.95 -0.97
N ILE A 169 -11.24 4.20 -0.52
CA ILE A 169 -11.46 4.58 0.89
C ILE A 169 -12.91 4.33 1.32
N ALA A 170 -13.88 4.59 0.44
CA ALA A 170 -15.30 4.40 0.73
C ALA A 170 -15.69 2.93 0.92
N LEU A 171 -14.94 1.98 0.35
CA LEU A 171 -15.18 0.54 0.54
C LEU A 171 -15.13 0.14 2.03
N PHE A 172 -14.35 0.85 2.85
CA PHE A 172 -14.19 0.55 4.28
C PHE A 172 -15.36 1.02 5.15
N ASP A 173 -16.23 1.91 4.67
CA ASP A 173 -17.26 2.54 5.50
C ASP A 173 -18.28 1.52 6.05
N ASN A 174 -18.74 0.59 5.21
CA ASN A 174 -19.68 -0.46 5.62
C ASN A 174 -19.05 -1.50 6.58
N PRO A 175 -17.88 -2.11 6.28
CA PRO A 175 -17.20 -3.00 7.22
C PRO A 175 -16.95 -2.36 8.59
N ILE A 176 -16.47 -1.11 8.63
CA ILE A 176 -16.24 -0.39 9.89
C ILE A 176 -17.56 -0.25 10.67
N ALA A 177 -18.63 0.18 10.01
CA ALA A 177 -19.94 0.32 10.67
C ALA A 177 -20.49 -1.01 11.21
N VAL A 178 -20.27 -2.12 10.49
CA VAL A 178 -20.68 -3.47 10.88
C VAL A 178 -19.96 -3.97 12.13
N TYR A 179 -18.69 -3.59 12.33
CA TYR A 179 -17.89 -4.00 13.50
C TYR A 179 -17.84 -2.97 14.63
N ALA A 180 -18.40 -1.78 14.45
CA ALA A 180 -18.52 -0.76 15.49
C ALA A 180 -19.59 -1.07 16.56
N SER A 181 -20.43 -2.08 16.33
CA SER A 181 -21.55 -2.49 17.19
C SER A 181 -21.29 -3.80 17.94
#